data_AF-Q0EXY0-F1
#
_entry.id   AF-Q0EXY0-F1
#
_cell.length_a   1.000
_cell.length_b   1.000
_cell.length_c   1.000
_cell.angle_alpha   90.00
_cell.angle_beta   90.00
_cell.angle_gamma   90.00
#
_symmetry.space_group_name_H-M   'P 1'
#
loop_
_entity.id
_entity.type
_entity.pdbx_description
1 polymer ?
#
loop_
_entity_poly.entity_id
_entity_poly.type
_entity_poly.pdbx_seq_one_letter_code
_entity_poly.pdbx_strand_id
1 'polypeptide(L)'
;MYTYSYLYACLALAPFWLFFFVSRADLRQTMLKLSALFGIGGVLSEFIYISDWWNPVTVTGTPVGIEDFLFGFFFSGSAAVCYEICFKTAYEDRQHPLKWPFKFRYIALLICSFFFGSAILFDLDSFTATILAFGTCSFLMLAFRRDLLINALFSSIFAGALAFVFFGIPELLTPGWIKATWSMNYLSGHVVIYVPLEDFIWFLMAGAFIGPLYKFWKNKGPLAIIREQDSFPKLQSQEC
;
A
#
# COMPACT_ATOMS: atom_id res chain seq x y z
N MET A 1 -24.81 -13.00 -10.75
CA MET A 1 -24.45 -12.21 -11.94
C MET A 1 -23.08 -11.52 -11.81
N TYR A 2 -22.45 -11.49 -10.63
CA TYR A 2 -21.20 -10.73 -10.40
C TYR A 2 -19.94 -11.57 -10.17
N THR A 3 -19.99 -12.89 -10.39
CA THR A 3 -18.95 -13.88 -10.01
C THR A 3 -17.53 -13.54 -10.49
N TYR A 4 -17.38 -12.86 -11.63
CA TYR A 4 -16.06 -12.52 -12.19
C TYR A 4 -15.66 -11.06 -11.99
N SER A 5 -16.52 -10.23 -11.41
CA SER A 5 -16.29 -8.78 -11.31
C SER A 5 -15.07 -8.47 -10.44
N TYR A 6 -14.89 -9.20 -9.33
CA TYR A 6 -13.72 -9.03 -8.48
C TYR A 6 -12.42 -9.43 -9.19
N LEU A 7 -12.44 -10.53 -9.96
CA LEU A 7 -11.30 -10.92 -10.77
C LEU A 7 -10.97 -9.85 -11.83
N TYR A 8 -11.98 -9.29 -12.50
CA TYR A 8 -11.77 -8.18 -13.45
C TYR A 8 -11.14 -6.96 -12.76
N ALA A 9 -11.54 -6.66 -11.52
CA ALA A 9 -10.97 -5.58 -10.72
C ALA A 9 -9.47 -5.81 -10.46
N CYS A 10 -9.10 -7.04 -10.09
CA CYS A 10 -7.71 -7.41 -9.86
C CYS A 10 -6.88 -7.34 -11.16
N LEU A 11 -7.41 -7.88 -12.25
CA LEU A 11 -6.74 -7.89 -13.55
C LEU A 11 -6.60 -6.49 -14.15
N ALA A 12 -7.50 -5.56 -13.82
CA ALA A 12 -7.39 -4.15 -14.21
C ALA A 12 -6.13 -3.47 -13.66
N LEU A 13 -5.60 -3.95 -12.52
CA LEU A 13 -4.37 -3.44 -11.92
C LEU A 13 -3.10 -4.07 -12.52
N ALA A 14 -3.21 -5.27 -13.11
CA ALA A 14 -2.06 -6.01 -13.64
C ALA A 14 -1.27 -5.26 -14.74
N PRO A 15 -1.89 -4.50 -15.67
CA PRO A 15 -1.15 -3.71 -16.66
C PRO A 15 -0.19 -2.70 -16.04
N PHE A 16 -0.59 -2.03 -14.95
CA PHE A 16 0.26 -1.05 -14.27
C PHE A 16 1.46 -1.73 -13.63
N TRP A 17 1.22 -2.86 -12.96
CA TRP A 17 2.28 -3.65 -12.35
C TRP A 17 3.26 -4.17 -13.42
N LEU A 18 2.75 -4.72 -14.52
CA LEU A 18 3.57 -5.28 -15.59
C LEU A 18 4.38 -4.19 -16.29
N PHE A 19 3.77 -3.05 -16.60
CA PHE A 19 4.46 -1.90 -17.16
C PHE A 19 5.63 -1.47 -16.28
N PHE A 20 5.42 -1.37 -14.97
CA PHE A 20 6.47 -1.01 -14.01
C PHE A 20 7.57 -2.07 -13.90
N PHE A 21 7.20 -3.35 -13.89
CA PHE A 21 8.12 -4.46 -13.81
C PHE A 21 9.07 -4.56 -15.03
N VAL A 22 8.54 -4.27 -16.22
CA VAL A 22 9.32 -4.27 -17.46
C VAL A 22 10.18 -3.00 -17.57
N SER A 23 9.65 -1.83 -17.16
CA SER A 23 10.30 -0.53 -17.34
C SER A 23 11.60 -0.35 -16.56
N ARG A 24 11.69 -0.90 -15.33
CA ARG A 24 12.82 -0.67 -14.41
C ARG A 24 13.29 -1.97 -13.78
N ALA A 25 14.33 -2.58 -14.36
CA ALA A 25 14.85 -3.88 -13.91
C ALA A 25 15.43 -3.84 -12.48
N ASP A 26 15.98 -2.71 -12.06
CA ASP A 26 16.55 -2.48 -10.73
C ASP A 26 15.49 -2.49 -9.60
N LEU A 27 14.23 -2.17 -9.91
CA LEU A 27 13.14 -2.12 -8.94
C LEU A 27 12.39 -3.45 -8.76
N ARG A 28 12.63 -4.43 -9.64
CA ARG A 28 11.89 -5.72 -9.64
C ARG A 28 11.93 -6.44 -8.30
N GLN A 29 13.08 -6.45 -7.64
CA GLN A 29 13.23 -7.08 -6.32
C GLN A 29 12.39 -6.39 -5.25
N THR A 30 12.28 -5.07 -5.29
CA THR A 30 11.40 -4.30 -4.40
C THR A 30 9.94 -4.59 -4.68
N MET A 31 9.54 -4.57 -5.96
CA MET A 31 8.19 -4.89 -6.38
C MET A 31 7.80 -6.28 -5.91
N LEU A 32 8.57 -7.32 -6.25
CA LEU A 32 8.22 -8.71 -5.91
C LEU A 32 8.11 -8.94 -4.40
N LYS A 33 9.01 -8.34 -3.60
CA LYS A 33 8.97 -8.50 -2.14
C LYS A 33 7.73 -7.85 -1.52
N LEU A 34 7.37 -6.63 -1.93
CA LEU A 34 6.17 -5.98 -1.43
C LEU A 34 4.90 -6.61 -2.00
N SER A 35 4.89 -6.99 -3.28
CA SER A 35 3.78 -7.71 -3.92
C SER A 35 3.48 -9.01 -3.19
N ALA A 36 4.50 -9.81 -2.86
CA ALA A 36 4.30 -11.05 -2.12
C ALA A 36 3.86 -10.78 -0.67
N LEU A 37 4.46 -9.80 0.01
CA LEU A 37 4.13 -9.46 1.40
C LEU A 37 2.67 -9.03 1.54
N PHE A 38 2.21 -8.10 0.71
CA PHE A 38 0.84 -7.60 0.75
C PHE A 38 -0.14 -8.48 -0.02
N GLY A 39 0.31 -9.34 -0.93
CA GLY A 39 -0.53 -10.41 -1.47
C GLY A 39 -0.94 -11.39 -0.38
N ILE A 40 0.01 -11.84 0.46
CA ILE A 40 -0.31 -12.64 1.65
C ILE A 40 -1.12 -11.81 2.66
N GLY A 41 -0.74 -10.55 2.86
CA GLY A 41 -1.45 -9.63 3.72
C GLY A 41 -2.92 -9.43 3.33
N GLY A 42 -3.21 -9.34 2.03
CA GLY A 42 -4.57 -9.20 1.48
C GLY A 42 -5.45 -10.40 1.83
N VAL A 43 -4.94 -11.62 1.61
CA VAL A 43 -5.64 -12.87 2.01
C VAL A 43 -5.94 -12.89 3.52
N LEU A 44 -5.02 -12.42 4.35
CA LEU A 44 -5.22 -12.39 5.80
C LEU A 44 -6.19 -11.30 6.26
N SER A 45 -6.11 -10.10 5.67
CA SER A 45 -7.02 -9.00 6.01
C SER A 45 -8.45 -9.29 5.60
N GLU A 46 -8.63 -10.07 4.53
CA GLU A 46 -9.94 -10.40 3.98
C GLU A 46 -10.83 -11.17 4.97
N PHE A 47 -10.24 -12.03 5.82
CA PHE A 47 -10.98 -12.71 6.88
C PHE A 47 -11.69 -11.76 7.85
N ILE A 48 -11.21 -10.52 7.96
CA ILE A 48 -11.78 -9.50 8.83
C ILE A 48 -12.69 -8.58 8.00
N TYR A 49 -12.26 -8.17 6.81
CA TYR A 49 -13.03 -7.24 5.97
C TYR A 49 -14.38 -7.80 5.50
N ILE A 50 -14.47 -9.11 5.26
CA ILE A 50 -15.73 -9.77 4.85
C ILE A 50 -16.83 -9.63 5.89
N SER A 51 -16.45 -9.48 7.16
CA SER A 51 -17.39 -9.38 8.28
C SER A 51 -18.10 -8.03 8.34
N ASP A 52 -17.51 -6.98 7.77
CA ASP A 52 -17.94 -5.60 8.03
C ASP A 52 -18.60 -4.94 6.80
N TRP A 53 -17.83 -4.36 5.88
CA TRP A 53 -18.39 -3.48 4.84
C TRP A 53 -18.39 -4.05 3.42
N TRP A 54 -17.80 -5.23 3.16
CA TRP A 54 -17.76 -5.78 1.81
C TRP A 54 -17.89 -7.30 1.78
N ASN A 55 -18.57 -7.83 0.75
CA ASN A 55 -18.85 -9.27 0.64
C ASN A 55 -18.69 -9.72 -0.83
N PRO A 56 -17.46 -10.04 -1.27
CA PRO A 56 -17.20 -10.43 -2.64
C PRO A 56 -17.77 -11.79 -2.98
N VAL A 57 -18.17 -11.95 -4.23
CA VAL A 57 -18.29 -13.27 -4.85
C VAL A 57 -16.96 -13.57 -5.52
N THR A 58 -16.20 -14.51 -4.95
CA THR A 58 -14.96 -15.02 -5.55
C THR A 58 -15.25 -16.08 -6.62
N VAL A 59 -14.31 -16.29 -7.54
CA VAL A 59 -14.39 -17.32 -8.57
C VAL A 59 -14.42 -18.73 -7.96
N THR A 60 -13.73 -18.92 -6.84
CA THR A 60 -13.69 -20.19 -6.10
C THR A 60 -14.94 -20.43 -5.24
N GLY A 61 -15.80 -19.42 -5.08
CA GLY A 61 -16.98 -19.48 -4.21
C GLY A 61 -16.65 -19.56 -2.72
N THR A 62 -15.39 -19.32 -2.35
CA THR A 62 -14.91 -19.24 -0.96
C THR A 62 -14.97 -17.79 -0.47
N PRO A 63 -15.11 -17.55 0.84
CA PRO A 63 -15.06 -16.18 1.37
C PRO A 63 -13.78 -15.47 0.95
N VAL A 64 -12.63 -16.11 1.15
CA VAL A 64 -11.31 -15.62 0.71
C VAL A 64 -10.89 -16.38 -0.54
N GLY A 65 -10.47 -15.65 -1.58
CA GLY A 65 -10.15 -16.16 -2.92
C GLY A 65 -8.71 -15.89 -3.36
N ILE A 66 -8.41 -16.26 -4.60
CA ILE A 66 -7.12 -15.95 -5.24
C ILE A 66 -7.04 -14.45 -5.58
N GLU A 67 -8.19 -13.84 -5.78
CA GLU A 67 -8.38 -12.42 -6.08
C GLU A 67 -7.77 -11.54 -4.99
N ASP A 68 -7.90 -11.89 -3.71
CA ASP A 68 -7.34 -11.12 -2.58
C ASP A 68 -5.81 -11.08 -2.64
N PHE A 69 -5.20 -12.21 -3.00
CA PHE A 69 -3.77 -12.28 -3.25
C PHE A 69 -3.38 -11.43 -4.45
N LEU A 70 -4.11 -11.54 -5.57
CA LEU A 70 -3.81 -10.80 -6.80
C LEU A 70 -3.96 -9.29 -6.62
N PHE A 71 -5.01 -8.86 -5.94
CA PHE A 71 -5.23 -7.46 -5.58
C PHE A 71 -4.05 -6.94 -4.76
N GLY A 72 -3.74 -7.58 -3.63
CA GLY A 72 -2.61 -7.20 -2.78
C GLY A 72 -1.28 -7.21 -3.53
N PHE A 73 -1.08 -8.17 -4.42
CA PHE A 73 0.12 -8.31 -5.25
C PHE A 73 0.28 -7.17 -6.26
N PHE A 74 -0.72 -6.96 -7.13
CA PHE A 74 -0.63 -5.95 -8.19
C PHE A 74 -0.67 -4.52 -7.64
N PHE A 75 -1.52 -4.27 -6.65
CA PHE A 75 -1.67 -2.96 -6.02
C PHE A 75 -0.38 -2.54 -5.30
N SER A 76 0.09 -3.35 -4.35
CA SER A 76 1.24 -2.97 -3.52
C SER A 76 2.54 -2.89 -4.31
N GLY A 77 2.74 -3.82 -5.25
CA GLY A 77 3.91 -3.81 -6.13
C GLY A 77 3.98 -2.55 -6.97
N SER A 78 2.83 -2.06 -7.45
CA SER A 78 2.75 -0.84 -8.24
C SER A 78 2.94 0.41 -7.38
N ALA A 79 2.23 0.49 -6.25
CA ALA A 79 2.29 1.61 -5.32
C ALA A 79 3.71 1.83 -4.76
N ALA A 80 4.44 0.74 -4.52
CA ALA A 80 5.80 0.74 -3.99
C ALA A 80 6.83 1.48 -4.86
N VAL A 81 6.64 1.46 -6.18
CA VAL A 81 7.68 1.88 -7.15
C VAL A 81 7.26 3.00 -8.09
N CYS A 82 5.97 3.37 -8.08
CA CYS A 82 5.42 4.38 -8.98
C CYS A 82 6.23 5.69 -8.99
N TYR A 83 6.63 6.17 -7.81
CA TYR A 83 7.43 7.38 -7.65
C TYR A 83 8.79 7.27 -8.35
N GLU A 84 9.53 6.18 -8.14
CA GLU A 84 10.84 5.96 -8.76
C GLU A 84 10.76 5.92 -10.27
N ILE A 85 9.68 5.35 -10.81
CA ILE A 85 9.48 5.24 -12.25
C ILE A 85 9.19 6.62 -12.84
N CYS A 86 8.28 7.38 -12.23
CA CYS A 86 7.92 8.71 -12.70
C CYS A 86 9.07 9.71 -12.59
N PHE A 87 9.79 9.73 -11.46
CA PHE A 87 10.86 10.69 -11.21
C PHE A 87 12.25 10.17 -11.55
N LYS A 88 12.36 8.97 -12.14
CA LYS A 88 13.63 8.28 -12.45
C LYS A 88 14.61 8.29 -11.28
N THR A 89 14.09 8.27 -10.05
CA THR A 89 14.89 8.34 -8.85
C THR A 89 15.50 6.98 -8.57
N ALA A 90 16.80 6.99 -8.25
CA ALA A 90 17.53 5.81 -7.82
C ALA A 90 17.88 5.95 -6.33
N TYR A 91 17.91 4.81 -5.64
CA TYR A 91 18.10 4.72 -4.19
C TYR A 91 19.24 3.76 -3.88
N GLU A 92 20.13 4.18 -2.97
CA GLU A 92 21.24 3.36 -2.49
C GLU A 92 21.13 3.13 -0.98
N ASP A 93 21.82 2.09 -0.52
CA ASP A 93 21.88 1.76 0.90
C ASP A 93 22.68 2.85 1.63
N ARG A 94 22.11 3.45 2.68
CA ARG A 94 22.83 4.45 3.48
C ARG A 94 23.91 3.75 4.31
N GLN A 95 25.14 4.26 4.27
CA GLN A 95 26.27 3.71 5.04
C GLN A 95 26.06 3.82 6.56
N HIS A 96 25.33 4.84 7.01
CA HIS A 96 25.01 5.02 8.42
C HIS A 96 23.70 4.31 8.79
N PRO A 97 23.72 3.35 9.73
CA PRO A 97 22.49 2.75 10.24
C PRO A 97 21.64 3.82 10.89
N LEU A 98 20.31 3.68 10.81
CA LEU A 98 19.41 4.53 11.61
C LEU A 98 19.88 4.51 13.06
N LYS A 99 20.01 5.70 13.66
CA LYS A 99 20.45 5.88 15.06
C LYS A 99 19.54 5.16 16.07
N TRP A 100 18.37 4.67 15.65
CA TRP A 100 17.38 3.99 16.47
C TRP A 100 17.05 2.58 15.95
N PRO A 101 16.85 1.59 16.84
CA PRO A 101 16.74 0.17 16.49
C PRO A 101 15.33 -0.24 16.03
N PHE A 102 14.59 0.62 15.32
CA PHE A 102 13.28 0.29 14.76
C PHE A 102 13.44 -0.64 13.56
N LYS A 103 13.77 -1.90 13.86
CA LYS A 103 13.75 -3.02 12.92
C LYS A 103 12.32 -3.18 12.40
N PHE A 104 12.18 -3.58 11.14
CA PHE A 104 10.91 -3.88 10.48
C PHE A 104 9.93 -4.72 11.32
N ARG A 105 10.46 -5.65 12.14
CA ARG A 105 9.65 -6.42 13.11
C ARG A 105 8.77 -5.56 14.02
N TYR A 106 9.23 -4.37 14.41
CA TYR A 106 8.48 -3.46 15.26
C TYR A 106 7.39 -2.71 14.49
N ILE A 107 7.61 -2.40 13.20
CA ILE A 107 6.56 -1.82 12.35
C ILE A 107 5.48 -2.87 12.10
N ALA A 108 5.86 -4.09 11.74
CA ALA A 108 4.92 -5.18 11.55
C ALA A 108 4.13 -5.48 12.84
N LEU A 109 4.80 -5.50 13.99
CA LEU A 109 4.16 -5.70 15.29
C LEU A 109 3.25 -4.53 15.67
N LEU A 110 3.59 -3.30 15.31
CA LEU A 110 2.76 -2.13 15.53
C LEU A 110 1.52 -2.17 14.63
N ILE A 111 1.65 -2.51 13.35
CA ILE A 111 0.51 -2.72 12.44
C ILE A 111 -0.41 -3.80 13.00
N CYS A 112 0.13 -4.97 13.34
CA CYS A 112 -0.68 -6.05 13.90
C CYS A 112 -1.32 -5.65 15.24
N SER A 113 -0.56 -5.01 16.14
CA SER A 113 -1.08 -4.62 17.45
C SER A 113 -2.15 -3.53 17.36
N PHE A 114 -2.01 -2.57 16.43
CA PHE A 114 -3.05 -1.57 16.23
C PHE A 114 -4.25 -2.15 15.50
N PHE A 115 -4.04 -2.97 14.47
CA PHE A 115 -5.13 -3.57 13.70
C PHE A 115 -5.95 -4.57 14.53
N PHE A 116 -5.30 -5.59 15.11
CA PHE A 116 -5.98 -6.56 15.97
C PHE A 116 -6.38 -5.97 17.33
N GLY A 117 -5.56 -5.09 17.90
CA GLY A 117 -5.87 -4.46 19.19
C GLY A 117 -7.05 -3.50 19.10
N SER A 118 -7.19 -2.75 18.00
CA SER A 118 -8.35 -1.88 17.80
C SER A 118 -9.63 -2.67 17.51
N ALA A 119 -9.54 -3.74 16.70
CA ALA A 119 -10.68 -4.61 16.43
C ALA A 119 -11.18 -5.35 17.68
N ILE A 120 -10.29 -5.86 18.53
CA ILE A 120 -10.67 -6.69 19.69
C ILE A 120 -11.04 -5.86 20.93
N LEU A 121 -10.32 -4.75 21.19
CA LEU A 121 -10.51 -3.99 22.44
C LEU A 121 -11.57 -2.90 22.34
N PHE A 122 -11.80 -2.34 21.15
CA PHE A 122 -12.66 -1.17 20.96
C PHE A 122 -13.89 -1.46 20.09
N ASP A 123 -14.05 -2.71 19.63
CA ASP A 123 -15.16 -3.13 18.75
C ASP A 123 -15.31 -2.20 17.54
N LEU A 124 -14.18 -1.68 17.05
CA LEU A 124 -14.15 -0.75 15.93
C LEU A 124 -14.32 -1.52 14.63
N ASP A 125 -15.12 -0.96 13.73
CA ASP A 125 -15.21 -1.42 12.35
C ASP A 125 -13.80 -1.56 11.78
N SER A 126 -13.55 -2.64 11.04
CA SER A 126 -12.21 -2.96 10.55
C SER A 126 -11.62 -1.90 9.61
N PHE A 127 -12.42 -0.93 9.16
CA PHE A 127 -12.06 0.15 8.26
C PHE A 127 -11.34 1.18 9.07
N THR A 128 -12.00 1.64 10.13
CA THR A 128 -11.43 2.51 11.14
C THR A 128 -10.16 1.90 11.72
N ALA A 129 -10.17 0.59 12.04
CA ALA A 129 -8.99 -0.13 12.51
C ALA A 129 -7.82 -0.05 11.50
N THR A 130 -8.09 -0.25 10.21
CA THR A 130 -7.07 -0.21 9.17
C THR A 130 -6.53 1.20 8.94
N ILE A 131 -7.41 2.20 8.86
CA ILE A 131 -7.02 3.60 8.69
C ILE A 131 -6.15 4.07 9.85
N LEU A 132 -6.48 3.68 11.09
CA LEU A 132 -5.66 3.98 12.25
C LEU A 132 -4.30 3.27 12.19
N ALA A 133 -4.26 2.00 11.78
CA ALA A 133 -3.02 1.25 11.66
C ALA A 133 -2.10 1.84 10.57
N PHE A 134 -2.60 2.03 9.35
CA PHE A 134 -1.82 2.62 8.25
C PHE A 134 -1.48 4.09 8.49
N GLY A 135 -2.41 4.87 9.03
CA GLY A 135 -2.20 6.28 9.36
C GLY A 135 -1.11 6.46 10.42
N THR A 136 -1.19 5.71 11.52
CA THR A 136 -0.18 5.78 12.60
C THR A 136 1.18 5.32 12.12
N CYS A 137 1.25 4.21 11.38
CA CYS A 137 2.52 3.69 10.85
C CYS A 137 3.15 4.63 9.82
N SER A 138 2.33 5.21 8.93
CA SER A 138 2.79 6.21 7.95
C SER A 138 3.29 7.46 8.65
N PHE A 139 2.55 7.96 9.65
CA PHE A 139 2.95 9.13 10.44
C PHE A 139 4.29 8.90 11.13
N LEU A 140 4.46 7.77 11.85
CA LEU A 140 5.72 7.43 12.50
C LEU A 140 6.87 7.34 11.49
N MET A 141 6.65 6.62 10.39
CA MET A 141 7.64 6.46 9.32
C MET A 141 8.10 7.82 8.77
N LEU A 142 7.16 8.73 8.51
CA LEU A 142 7.45 10.07 7.98
C LEU A 142 8.02 11.02 9.03
N ALA A 143 7.65 10.88 10.31
CA ALA A 143 8.23 11.63 11.41
C ALA A 143 9.73 11.34 11.55
N PHE A 144 10.14 10.07 11.39
CA PHE A 144 11.53 9.65 11.42
C PHE A 144 12.26 9.89 10.08
N ARG A 145 11.55 9.78 8.96
CA ARG A 145 12.11 9.93 7.61
C ARG A 145 11.30 10.90 6.77
N ARG A 146 11.50 12.19 7.04
CA ARG A 146 10.87 13.29 6.28
C ARG A 146 11.27 13.30 4.80
N ASP A 147 12.42 12.73 4.46
CA ASP A 147 12.88 12.60 3.08
C ASP A 147 11.98 11.68 2.22
N LEU A 148 11.15 10.86 2.86
CA LEU A 148 10.17 10.00 2.20
C LEU A 148 8.80 10.65 1.99
N LEU A 149 8.57 11.88 2.45
CA LEU A 149 7.26 12.54 2.39
C LEU A 149 6.74 12.66 0.95
N ILE A 150 7.57 13.13 0.02
CA ILE A 150 7.18 13.27 -1.39
C ILE A 150 6.85 11.90 -1.99
N ASN A 151 7.62 10.88 -1.62
CA ASN A 151 7.36 9.51 -2.05
C ASN A 151 6.00 9.00 -1.53
N ALA A 152 5.69 9.22 -0.25
CA ALA A 152 4.41 8.84 0.34
C ALA A 152 3.23 9.57 -0.33
N LEU A 153 3.33 10.89 -0.52
CA LEU A 153 2.28 11.69 -1.14
C LEU A 153 2.01 11.25 -2.59
N PHE A 154 3.06 11.01 -3.37
CA PHE A 154 2.91 10.58 -4.75
C PHE A 154 2.32 9.16 -4.84
N SER A 155 2.80 8.23 -4.02
CA SER A 155 2.25 6.88 -3.94
C SER A 155 0.79 6.87 -3.46
N SER A 156 0.42 7.78 -2.56
CA SER A 156 -0.96 7.98 -2.11
C SER A 156 -1.87 8.42 -3.26
N ILE A 157 -1.50 9.49 -3.98
CA ILE A 157 -2.27 9.99 -5.12
C ILE A 157 -2.38 8.93 -6.22
N PHE A 158 -1.28 8.22 -6.51
CA PHE A 158 -1.28 7.13 -7.48
C PHE A 158 -2.21 5.98 -7.06
N ALA A 159 -2.21 5.61 -5.77
CA ALA A 159 -3.13 4.60 -5.25
C ALA A 159 -4.60 5.05 -5.35
N GLY A 160 -4.90 6.32 -5.07
CA GLY A 160 -6.23 6.89 -5.31
C GLY A 160 -6.65 6.79 -6.79
N ALA A 161 -5.72 7.03 -7.72
CA ALA A 161 -5.96 6.84 -9.15
C ALA A 161 -6.25 5.36 -9.50
N LEU A 162 -5.52 4.42 -8.89
CA LEU A 162 -5.77 2.99 -9.04
C LEU A 162 -7.14 2.57 -8.48
N ALA A 163 -7.67 3.26 -7.47
CA ALA A 163 -9.02 2.99 -6.97
C ALA A 163 -10.06 3.18 -8.08
N PHE A 164 -10.00 4.28 -8.84
CA PHE A 164 -10.92 4.50 -9.96
C PHE A 164 -10.82 3.41 -11.03
N VAL A 165 -9.63 2.85 -11.26
CA VAL A 165 -9.44 1.72 -12.19
C VAL A 165 -10.06 0.44 -11.62
N PHE A 166 -9.76 0.14 -10.35
CA PHE A 166 -10.22 -1.06 -9.66
C PHE A 166 -11.74 -1.13 -9.58
N PHE A 167 -12.41 -0.02 -9.23
CA PHE A 167 -13.87 0.04 -9.15
C PHE A 167 -14.54 0.32 -10.49
N GLY A 168 -13.96 1.19 -11.30
CA GLY A 168 -14.58 1.65 -12.54
C GLY A 168 -14.64 0.60 -13.64
N ILE A 169 -13.56 -0.18 -13.85
CA ILE A 169 -13.54 -1.18 -14.93
C ILE A 169 -14.60 -2.28 -14.71
N PRO A 170 -14.69 -2.92 -13.54
CA PRO A 170 -15.72 -3.91 -13.29
C PRO A 170 -17.12 -3.31 -13.33
N GLU A 171 -17.35 -2.12 -12.75
CA GLU A 171 -18.68 -1.50 -12.76
C GLU A 171 -19.16 -1.17 -14.19
N LEU A 172 -18.24 -0.85 -15.11
CA LEU A 172 -18.57 -0.67 -16.54
C LEU A 172 -18.92 -1.99 -17.24
N LEU A 173 -18.30 -3.11 -16.83
CA LEU A 173 -18.53 -4.43 -17.42
C LEU A 173 -19.76 -5.12 -16.82
N THR A 174 -19.98 -4.96 -15.52
CA THR A 174 -21.06 -5.57 -14.72
C THR A 174 -21.70 -4.50 -13.83
N PRO A 175 -22.55 -3.62 -14.40
CA PRO A 175 -23.17 -2.53 -13.66
C PRO A 175 -23.96 -3.00 -12.43
N GLY A 176 -23.84 -2.26 -11.33
CA GLY A 176 -24.46 -2.60 -10.05
C GLY A 176 -23.62 -3.52 -9.17
N TRP A 177 -22.41 -3.91 -9.59
CA TRP A 177 -21.51 -4.74 -8.80
C TRP A 177 -21.18 -4.09 -7.46
N ILE A 178 -20.84 -2.79 -7.46
CA ILE A 178 -20.46 -2.10 -6.22
C ILE A 178 -21.59 -2.12 -5.21
N LYS A 179 -22.81 -1.77 -5.63
CA LYS A 179 -23.98 -1.78 -4.73
C LYS A 179 -24.37 -3.18 -4.25
N ALA A 180 -24.04 -4.21 -5.01
CA ALA A 180 -24.34 -5.59 -4.66
C ALA A 180 -23.30 -6.22 -3.74
N THR A 181 -22.05 -5.75 -3.78
CA THR A 181 -20.92 -6.31 -3.05
C THR A 181 -20.55 -5.49 -1.81
N TRP A 182 -20.72 -4.17 -1.84
CA TRP A 182 -20.46 -3.31 -0.68
C TRP A 182 -21.71 -3.14 0.17
N SER A 183 -21.57 -3.37 1.47
CA SER A 183 -22.61 -3.18 2.47
C SER A 183 -22.77 -1.68 2.75
N MET A 184 -23.56 -1.00 1.93
CA MET A 184 -23.81 0.45 2.03
C MET A 184 -24.40 0.90 3.39
N ASN A 185 -24.89 -0.03 4.22
CA ASN A 185 -25.38 0.25 5.57
C ASN A 185 -24.26 0.51 6.59
N TYR A 186 -23.05 -0.03 6.37
CA TYR A 186 -21.87 0.19 7.21
C TYR A 186 -20.97 1.31 6.67
N LEU A 187 -21.22 1.76 5.46
CA LEU A 187 -20.52 2.88 4.82
C LEU A 187 -21.35 4.15 4.96
N SER A 188 -20.72 5.32 4.82
CA SER A 188 -21.44 6.61 4.84
C SER A 188 -22.42 6.79 3.67
N GLY A 189 -22.40 5.90 2.68
CA GLY A 189 -23.22 5.94 1.48
C GLY A 189 -22.76 6.95 0.42
N HIS A 190 -21.67 7.68 0.67
CA HIS A 190 -21.09 8.62 -0.29
C HIS A 190 -20.18 7.90 -1.29
N VAL A 191 -20.32 8.23 -2.56
CA VAL A 191 -19.56 7.62 -3.66
C VAL A 191 -18.85 8.73 -4.46
N VAL A 192 -17.55 8.55 -4.69
CA VAL A 192 -16.71 9.39 -5.54
C VAL A 192 -16.44 8.63 -6.84
N ILE A 193 -17.17 8.95 -7.92
CA ILE A 193 -16.97 8.35 -9.26
C ILE A 193 -16.87 6.81 -9.20
N TYR A 194 -17.95 6.15 -8.79
CA TYR A 194 -18.01 4.69 -8.58
C TYR A 194 -17.13 4.12 -7.45
N VAL A 195 -16.37 4.93 -6.71
CA VAL A 195 -15.60 4.45 -5.56
C VAL A 195 -16.30 4.87 -4.27
N PRO A 196 -16.63 3.95 -3.33
CA PRO A 196 -17.07 4.33 -2.00
C PRO A 196 -16.04 5.26 -1.33
N LEU A 197 -16.49 6.31 -0.64
CA LEU A 197 -15.58 7.31 -0.06
C LEU A 197 -14.56 6.68 0.90
N GLU A 198 -14.99 5.71 1.68
CA GLU A 198 -14.18 4.96 2.63
C GLU A 198 -13.07 4.20 1.91
N ASP A 199 -13.39 3.43 0.87
CA ASP A 199 -12.40 2.73 0.05
C ASP A 199 -11.43 3.72 -0.60
N PHE A 200 -11.92 4.86 -1.09
CA PHE A 200 -11.02 5.89 -1.64
C PHE A 200 -9.98 6.35 -0.59
N ILE A 201 -10.41 6.61 0.64
CA ILE A 201 -9.51 6.96 1.76
C ILE A 201 -8.56 5.78 2.07
N TRP A 202 -9.05 4.55 2.05
CA TRP A 202 -8.24 3.35 2.28
C TRP A 202 -7.12 3.24 1.25
N PHE A 203 -7.42 3.42 -0.04
CA PHE A 203 -6.43 3.39 -1.11
C PHE A 203 -5.37 4.48 -0.93
N LEU A 204 -5.79 5.71 -0.60
CA LEU A 204 -4.86 6.81 -0.33
C LEU A 204 -3.92 6.48 0.84
N MET A 205 -4.44 5.96 1.95
CA MET A 205 -3.64 5.63 3.14
C MET A 205 -2.72 4.43 2.89
N ALA A 206 -3.21 3.40 2.21
CA ALA A 206 -2.41 2.25 1.84
C ALA A 206 -1.26 2.67 0.89
N GLY A 207 -1.52 3.55 -0.08
CA GLY A 207 -0.48 4.11 -0.95
C GLY A 207 0.58 4.90 -0.19
N ALA A 208 0.17 5.76 0.74
CA ALA A 208 1.06 6.54 1.59
C ALA A 208 1.95 5.66 2.48
N PHE A 209 1.43 4.52 2.92
CA PHE A 209 2.14 3.54 3.74
C PHE A 209 3.08 2.66 2.91
N ILE A 210 2.59 2.07 1.82
CA ILE A 210 3.32 1.06 1.03
C ILE A 210 4.48 1.68 0.26
N GLY A 211 4.28 2.86 -0.34
CA GLY A 211 5.28 3.55 -1.16
C GLY A 211 6.65 3.66 -0.47
N PRO A 212 6.71 4.22 0.75
CA PRO A 212 7.98 4.38 1.45
C PRO A 212 8.46 3.15 2.22
N LEU A 213 7.60 2.16 2.44
CA LEU A 213 7.84 1.06 3.38
C LEU A 213 9.15 0.32 3.11
N TYR A 214 9.40 -0.07 1.85
CA TYR A 214 10.62 -0.82 1.52
C TYR A 214 11.89 0.00 1.75
N LYS A 215 11.84 1.30 1.48
CA LYS A 215 12.97 2.23 1.67
C LYS A 215 13.25 2.45 3.13
N PHE A 216 12.19 2.56 3.94
CA PHE A 216 12.32 2.62 5.37
C PHE A 216 12.90 1.31 5.92
N TRP A 217 12.36 0.16 5.52
CA TRP A 217 12.84 -1.16 5.94
C TRP A 217 14.31 -1.40 5.61
N LYS A 218 14.74 -1.09 4.38
CA LYS A 218 16.13 -1.28 3.94
C LYS A 218 17.03 -0.08 4.19
N ASN A 219 16.55 0.96 4.87
CA ASN A 219 17.27 2.20 5.13
C ASN A 219 17.91 2.81 3.86
N LYS A 220 17.14 2.83 2.75
CA LYS A 220 17.62 3.36 1.47
C LYS A 220 17.42 4.86 1.37
N GLY A 221 18.45 5.59 0.93
CA GLY A 221 18.43 7.03 0.71
C GLY A 221 18.39 7.40 -0.79
N PRO A 222 17.82 8.55 -1.17
CA PRO A 222 17.94 9.05 -2.53
C PRO A 222 19.40 9.29 -2.88
N LEU A 223 19.83 8.85 -4.05
CA LEU A 223 21.22 8.98 -4.54
C LEU A 223 21.73 10.43 -4.52
N ALA A 224 20.88 11.40 -4.84
CA ALA A 224 21.23 12.82 -4.81
C ALA A 224 21.67 13.27 -3.42
N ILE A 225 20.95 12.86 -2.36
CA ILE A 225 21.27 13.21 -0.97
C ILE A 225 22.54 12.50 -0.51
N ILE A 226 22.74 11.24 -0.91
CA ILE A 226 23.92 10.46 -0.53
C ILE A 226 25.18 11.08 -1.14
N ARG A 227 25.15 11.43 -2.44
CA ARG A 227 26.30 12.06 -3.11
C ARG A 227 26.66 13.42 -2.52
N GLU A 228 25.67 14.20 -2.09
CA GLU A 228 25.92 15.44 -1.35
C GLU A 228 26.67 15.18 -0.05
N GLN A 229 26.25 14.18 0.74
CA GLN A 229 26.90 13.82 2.00
C GLN A 229 28.34 13.30 1.81
N ASP A 230 28.61 12.55 0.75
CA ASP A 230 29.95 12.06 0.44
C ASP A 230 30.88 13.14 -0.15
N SER A 231 30.30 14.18 -0.77
CA SER A 231 31.05 15.29 -1.38
C SER A 231 31.59 16.32 -0.39
N PHE A 232 31.14 16.30 0.87
CA PHE A 232 31.77 17.02 1.95
C PHE A 232 32.87 16.14 2.56
N PRO A 233 34.16 16.32 2.20
CA PRO A 233 35.23 15.67 2.93
C PRO A 233 35.09 16.06 4.40
N LYS A 234 35.18 15.07 5.29
CA LYS A 234 35.27 15.28 6.74
C LYS A 234 36.50 16.15 7.03
N LEU A 235 36.33 17.46 6.98
CA LEU A 235 37.21 18.38 7.65
C LEU A 235 37.00 18.16 9.15
N GLN A 236 38.10 17.80 9.82
CA GLN A 236 38.27 17.71 11.27
C GLN A 236 37.77 16.44 11.97
N SER A 237 38.66 15.44 12.00
CA SER A 237 39.10 14.82 13.26
C SER A 237 40.56 14.35 13.17
N GLN A 238 41.42 15.21 12.64
CA GLN A 238 42.86 15.20 12.91
C GLN A 238 43.17 16.54 13.53
N GLU A 239 43.06 16.64 14.85
CA GLU A 239 43.75 17.65 15.64
C GLU A 239 43.71 17.20 17.12
N CYS A 240 44.90 16.86 17.60
CA CYS A 240 45.37 16.57 18.97
C CYS A 240 44.83 15.36 19.73
#